data_AF-L2GWH5-F1
#
_entry.id   AF-L2GWH5-F1
#
_cell.length_a   1.000
_cell.length_b   1.000
_cell.length_c   1.000
_cell.angle_alpha   90.00
_cell.angle_beta   90.00
_cell.angle_gamma   90.00
#
_symmetry.space_group_name_H-M   'P 1'
#
loop_
_entity.id
_entity.type
_entity.pdbx_description
1 polymer ?
#
loop_
_entity_poly.entity_id
_entity_poly.type
_entity_poly.pdbx_seq_one_letter_code
_entity_poly.pdbx_strand_id
1 'polypeptide(L)'
;MSILKVTKFINGPLILSSKSDSDPYINAYIKTRPRKKDVPGAAHFLEHIILSGKNQCGYTTREYTSFSFRNVNIPDAVRYVTRPDFGEKTFEYEQERILREKNSNFERLIDEAHANSLGADNILGSPERIAIGDLVDFHKAHYIPKNFIFHVTGPQSHQRVLKEFKKHLNLGRTTRTIRHTFVPSINLMIKDTCDFFVGSLRKLNEDFAYIRSVGHKDIRFMSFLRYLNDLKKQLEGMVISVLYFPYASKGVLCFSK
;
A
#
# COMPACT_ATOMS: atom_id res chain seq x y z
N MET A 1 -19.54 17.53 1.46
CA MET A 1 -18.28 17.41 2.22
C MET A 1 -18.24 16.05 2.89
N SER A 2 -17.25 15.21 2.56
CA SER A 2 -17.12 13.87 3.15
C SER A 2 -16.41 13.97 4.51
N ILE A 3 -16.96 13.33 5.54
CA ILE A 3 -16.34 13.24 6.86
C ILE A 3 -15.68 11.86 6.97
N LEU A 4 -14.36 11.83 7.18
CA LEU A 4 -13.61 10.61 7.47
C LEU A 4 -13.93 10.15 8.89
N LYS A 5 -14.45 8.93 9.04
CA LYS A 5 -14.73 8.33 10.34
C LYS A 5 -13.78 7.18 10.61
N VAL A 6 -13.28 7.09 11.85
CA VAL A 6 -12.25 6.12 12.24
C VAL A 6 -12.71 5.30 13.45
N THR A 7 -12.59 3.98 13.37
CA THR A 7 -12.87 3.06 14.48
C THR A 7 -11.77 2.01 14.57
N LYS A 8 -11.23 1.80 15.77
CA LYS A 8 -10.30 0.70 16.06
C LYS A 8 -11.01 -0.38 16.88
N PHE A 9 -10.83 -1.64 16.50
CA PHE A 9 -11.28 -2.80 17.27
C PHE A 9 -10.18 -3.28 18.22
N ILE A 10 -10.55 -3.77 19.42
CA ILE A 10 -9.61 -4.10 20.53
C ILE A 10 -8.53 -5.11 20.12
N ASN A 11 -8.84 -6.04 19.22
CA ASN A 11 -7.89 -7.00 18.67
C ASN A 11 -8.08 -7.15 17.15
N GLY A 12 -8.55 -6.09 16.51
CA GLY A 12 -9.03 -6.13 15.13
C GLY A 12 -8.47 -5.00 14.27
N PRO A 13 -9.04 -4.82 13.08
CA PRO A 13 -8.57 -3.83 12.14
C PRO A 13 -8.78 -2.41 12.66
N LEU A 14 -8.03 -1.47 12.08
CA LEU A 14 -8.43 -0.07 12.03
C LEU A 14 -9.33 0.13 10.81
N ILE A 15 -10.52 0.68 10.99
CA ILE A 15 -11.47 0.96 9.91
C ILE A 15 -11.63 2.45 9.76
N LEU A 16 -11.30 2.96 8.56
CA LEU A 16 -11.54 4.30 8.11
C LEU A 16 -12.65 4.27 7.06
N SER A 17 -13.60 5.19 7.12
CA SER A 17 -14.56 5.33 6.02
C SER A 17 -14.99 6.76 5.73
N SER A 18 -15.18 7.06 4.46
CA SER A 18 -15.70 8.34 3.96
C SER A 18 -16.95 8.08 3.13
N LYS A 19 -18.11 8.63 3.55
CA LYS A 19 -19.33 8.54 2.74
C LYS A 19 -19.22 9.49 1.53
N SER A 20 -19.47 8.98 0.34
CA SER A 20 -19.51 9.71 -0.93
C SER A 20 -20.54 9.07 -1.87
N ASP A 21 -20.96 9.78 -2.91
CA ASP A 21 -21.89 9.23 -3.92
C ASP A 21 -21.14 8.47 -5.04
N SER A 22 -19.83 8.30 -4.91
CA SER A 22 -19.00 7.53 -5.83
C SER A 22 -19.19 6.03 -5.66
N ASP A 23 -18.77 5.26 -6.65
CA ASP A 23 -18.70 3.81 -6.54
C ASP A 23 -17.86 3.34 -5.34
N PRO A 24 -18.16 2.15 -4.78
CA PRO A 24 -17.39 1.58 -3.68
C PRO A 24 -15.91 1.40 -4.04
N TYR A 25 -15.06 1.94 -3.16
CA TYR A 25 -13.63 1.81 -3.23
C TYR A 25 -13.09 1.40 -1.86
N ILE A 26 -12.32 0.31 -1.82
CA ILE A 26 -11.78 -0.24 -0.58
C ILE A 26 -10.27 -0.41 -0.74
N ASN A 27 -9.49 0.26 0.11
CA ASN A 27 -8.08 -0.06 0.28
C ASN A 27 -7.90 -0.92 1.54
N ALA A 28 -7.14 -2.00 1.43
CA ALA A 28 -6.69 -2.80 2.55
C ALA A 28 -5.17 -2.67 2.66
N TYR A 29 -4.68 -2.22 3.81
CA TYR A 29 -3.27 -2.20 4.16
C TYR A 29 -3.02 -3.25 5.23
N ILE A 30 -2.06 -4.13 5.00
CA ILE A 30 -1.69 -5.19 5.93
C ILE A 30 -0.23 -4.97 6.30
N LYS A 31 0.07 -4.92 7.60
CA LYS A 31 1.45 -4.94 8.07
C LYS A 31 2.06 -6.33 7.81
N THR A 32 3.01 -6.40 6.90
CA THR A 32 3.64 -7.63 6.40
C THR A 32 5.16 -7.64 6.61
N ARG A 33 5.68 -6.81 7.52
CA ARG A 33 7.11 -6.78 7.85
C ARG A 33 7.64 -8.20 8.14
N PRO A 34 8.57 -8.73 7.33
CA PRO A 34 9.09 -10.09 7.50
C PRO A 34 9.74 -10.28 8.87
N ARG A 35 9.51 -11.46 9.45
CA ARG A 35 10.24 -11.98 10.61
C ARG A 35 11.46 -12.75 10.12
N LYS A 36 12.44 -12.97 10.99
CA LYS A 36 13.67 -13.73 10.67
C LYS A 36 13.43 -15.13 10.09
N LYS A 37 12.30 -15.75 10.41
CA LYS A 37 11.94 -17.10 9.95
C LYS A 37 11.10 -17.12 8.67
N ASP A 38 10.67 -15.96 8.20
CA ASP A 38 9.83 -15.88 7.01
C ASP A 38 10.73 -15.98 5.77
N VAL A 39 10.24 -16.64 4.72
CA VAL A 39 10.99 -16.78 3.47
C VAL A 39 10.99 -15.44 2.72
N PRO A 40 12.15 -14.92 2.30
CA PRO A 40 12.23 -13.70 1.50
C PRO A 40 11.38 -13.80 0.23
N GLY A 41 10.63 -12.75 -0.11
CA GLY A 41 9.71 -12.74 -1.25
C GLY A 41 8.29 -13.19 -0.95
N ALA A 42 8.02 -13.82 0.21
CA ALA A 42 6.70 -14.38 0.51
C ALA A 42 5.57 -13.32 0.52
N ALA A 43 5.85 -12.10 0.99
CA ALA A 43 4.86 -11.02 0.99
C ALA A 43 4.44 -10.60 -0.44
N HIS A 44 5.41 -10.43 -1.34
CA HIS A 44 5.18 -10.06 -2.73
C HIS A 44 4.46 -11.19 -3.48
N PHE A 45 4.91 -12.43 -3.29
CA PHE A 45 4.26 -13.58 -3.90
C PHE A 45 2.80 -13.72 -3.43
N LEU A 46 2.55 -13.54 -2.13
CA LEU A 46 1.19 -13.62 -1.59
C LEU A 46 0.28 -12.51 -2.14
N GLU A 47 0.81 -11.33 -2.46
CA GLU A 47 0.06 -10.29 -3.17
C GLU A 47 -0.45 -10.80 -4.53
N HIS A 48 0.42 -11.44 -5.32
CA HIS A 48 0.07 -12.04 -6.60
C HIS A 48 -1.02 -13.09 -6.46
N ILE A 49 -0.88 -14.02 -5.51
CA ILE A 49 -1.90 -15.05 -5.22
C ILE A 49 -3.25 -14.41 -4.89
N ILE A 50 -3.25 -13.39 -4.01
CA ILE A 50 -4.48 -12.70 -3.62
C ILE A 50 -5.15 -12.02 -4.83
N LEU A 51 -4.36 -11.44 -5.74
CA LEU A 51 -4.86 -10.72 -6.92
C LEU A 51 -5.08 -11.59 -8.15
N SER A 52 -4.65 -12.85 -8.14
CA SER A 52 -4.77 -13.73 -9.30
C SER A 52 -6.22 -13.87 -9.74
N GLY A 53 -6.45 -13.71 -11.05
CA GLY A 53 -7.78 -13.70 -11.68
C GLY A 53 -8.65 -12.48 -11.36
N LYS A 54 -8.12 -11.44 -10.70
CA LYS A 54 -8.88 -10.26 -10.27
C LYS A 54 -8.35 -9.01 -10.97
N ASN A 55 -9.26 -8.20 -11.52
CA ASN A 55 -8.91 -6.90 -12.08
C ASN A 55 -8.78 -5.84 -10.96
N GLN A 56 -7.81 -6.04 -10.07
CA GLN A 56 -7.56 -5.21 -8.89
C GLN A 56 -6.06 -4.98 -8.76
N CYS A 57 -5.66 -3.96 -8.00
CA CYS A 57 -4.25 -3.57 -7.90
C CYS A 57 -3.70 -3.86 -6.51
N GLY A 58 -2.41 -4.15 -6.43
CA GLY A 58 -1.66 -4.26 -5.20
C GLY A 58 -0.27 -3.66 -5.32
N TYR A 59 0.39 -3.53 -4.18
CA TYR A 59 1.83 -3.39 -4.10
C TYR A 59 2.34 -3.82 -2.73
N THR A 60 3.56 -4.34 -2.70
CA THR A 60 4.24 -4.78 -1.50
C THR A 60 5.47 -3.93 -1.24
N THR A 61 5.67 -3.61 0.03
CA THR A 61 6.84 -2.93 0.56
C THR A 61 7.48 -3.82 1.62
N ARG A 62 8.59 -3.36 2.21
CA ARG A 62 9.21 -4.08 3.35
C ARG A 62 8.37 -4.11 4.61
N GLU A 63 7.39 -3.23 4.76
CA GLU A 63 6.60 -3.11 5.99
C GLU A 63 5.13 -3.45 5.81
N TYR A 64 4.59 -3.23 4.61
CA TYR A 64 3.17 -3.37 4.31
C TYR A 64 2.93 -3.92 2.91
N THR A 65 1.81 -4.63 2.78
CA THR A 65 1.19 -4.96 1.51
C THR A 65 -0.15 -4.24 1.42
N SER A 66 -0.40 -3.59 0.29
CA SER A 66 -1.61 -2.81 0.03
C SER A 66 -2.39 -3.43 -1.11
N PHE A 67 -3.72 -3.48 -0.97
CA PHE A 67 -4.65 -3.90 -2.00
C PHE A 67 -5.69 -2.82 -2.24
N SER A 68 -6.02 -2.56 -3.50
CA SER A 68 -7.02 -1.58 -3.92
C SER A 68 -8.13 -2.28 -4.69
N PHE A 69 -9.33 -2.27 -4.10
CA PHE A 69 -10.52 -2.91 -4.63
C PHE A 69 -11.53 -1.86 -5.13
N ARG A 70 -11.79 -1.83 -6.43
CA ARG A 70 -12.82 -1.00 -7.08
C ARG A 70 -14.05 -1.83 -7.38
N ASN A 71 -15.23 -1.28 -7.10
CA ASN A 71 -16.52 -1.92 -7.36
C ASN A 71 -16.67 -3.29 -6.67
N VAL A 72 -15.97 -3.47 -5.54
CA VAL A 72 -16.04 -4.69 -4.72
C VAL A 72 -16.74 -4.34 -3.41
N ASN A 73 -17.62 -5.22 -2.95
CA ASN A 73 -18.27 -5.06 -1.65
C ASN A 73 -17.29 -5.44 -0.51
N ILE A 74 -17.58 -4.99 0.71
CA ILE A 74 -16.74 -5.29 1.89
C ILE A 74 -16.55 -6.81 2.11
N PRO A 75 -17.60 -7.65 2.08
CA PRO A 75 -17.45 -9.10 2.23
C PRO A 75 -16.41 -9.73 1.28
N ASP A 76 -16.45 -9.38 0.00
CA ASP A 76 -15.55 -9.92 -1.01
C ASP A 76 -14.12 -9.40 -0.84
N ALA A 77 -13.94 -8.10 -0.56
CA ALA A 77 -12.61 -7.53 -0.28
C ALA A 77 -11.97 -8.18 0.95
N VAL A 78 -12.74 -8.41 2.02
CA VAL A 78 -12.29 -9.16 3.20
C VAL A 78 -11.96 -10.60 2.84
N ARG A 79 -12.80 -11.28 2.05
CA ARG A 79 -12.56 -12.66 1.62
C ARG A 79 -11.25 -12.78 0.84
N TYR A 80 -10.99 -11.86 -0.10
CA TYR A 80 -9.76 -11.90 -0.91
C TYR A 80 -8.49 -11.87 -0.06
N VAL A 81 -8.43 -11.00 0.94
CA VAL A 81 -7.22 -10.87 1.78
C VAL A 81 -7.15 -11.92 2.89
N THR A 82 -8.28 -12.43 3.40
CA THR A 82 -8.29 -13.37 4.53
C THR A 82 -8.36 -14.83 4.13
N ARG A 83 -8.80 -15.13 2.91
CA ARG A 83 -8.97 -16.48 2.38
C ARG A 83 -8.47 -16.55 0.93
N PRO A 84 -7.17 -16.29 0.70
CA PRO A 84 -6.57 -16.51 -0.61
C PRO A 84 -6.74 -17.96 -1.06
N ASP A 85 -6.83 -18.16 -2.36
CA ASP A 85 -6.85 -19.47 -2.98
C ASP A 85 -5.40 -19.90 -3.29
N PHE A 86 -4.93 -20.93 -2.59
CA PHE A 86 -3.57 -21.48 -2.75
C PHE A 86 -3.54 -22.69 -3.69
N GLY A 87 -4.47 -22.78 -4.66
CA GLY A 87 -4.48 -23.87 -5.63
C GLY A 87 -3.16 -23.98 -6.42
N GLU A 88 -2.69 -25.21 -6.64
CA GLU A 88 -1.40 -25.49 -7.31
C GLU A 88 -1.26 -24.80 -8.66
N LYS A 89 -2.31 -24.84 -9.49
CA LYS A 89 -2.31 -24.17 -10.80
C LYS A 89 -2.12 -22.65 -10.71
N THR A 90 -2.77 -22.01 -9.73
CA THR A 90 -2.63 -20.57 -9.50
C THR A 90 -1.23 -20.25 -8.99
N PHE A 91 -0.70 -21.10 -8.11
CA PHE A 91 0.65 -20.98 -7.58
C PHE A 91 1.70 -21.03 -8.69
N GLU A 92 1.68 -22.07 -9.54
CA GLU A 92 2.63 -22.24 -10.65
C GLU A 92 2.56 -21.06 -11.63
N TYR A 93 1.34 -20.66 -12.02
CA TYR A 93 1.13 -19.52 -12.91
C TYR A 93 1.70 -18.21 -12.38
N GLU A 94 1.43 -17.87 -11.11
CA GLU A 94 1.95 -16.65 -10.50
C GLU A 94 3.47 -16.74 -10.25
N GLN A 95 4.02 -17.92 -9.95
CA GLN A 95 5.46 -18.11 -9.83
C GLN A 95 6.19 -17.72 -11.13
N GLU A 96 5.72 -18.24 -12.27
CA GLU A 96 6.29 -17.92 -13.59
C GLU A 96 6.13 -16.43 -13.93
N ARG A 97 5.01 -15.82 -13.54
CA ARG A 97 4.79 -14.39 -13.72
C ARG A 97 5.79 -13.55 -12.92
N ILE A 98 6.00 -13.85 -11.65
CA ILE A 98 6.95 -13.12 -10.80
C ILE A 98 8.39 -13.31 -11.30
N LEU A 99 8.75 -14.52 -11.76
CA LEU A 99 10.06 -14.76 -12.37
C LEU A 99 10.31 -13.85 -13.59
N ARG A 100 9.28 -13.61 -14.41
CA ARG A 100 9.36 -12.65 -15.53
C ARG A 100 9.50 -11.20 -15.06
N GLU A 101 8.84 -10.82 -13.97
CA GLU A 101 8.95 -9.47 -13.39
C GLU A 101 10.34 -9.19 -12.82
N LYS A 102 10.94 -10.17 -12.14
CA LYS A 102 12.31 -10.10 -11.60
C LYS A 102 13.37 -9.88 -12.68
N ASN A 103 13.13 -10.38 -13.88
CA ASN A 103 14.02 -10.18 -15.04
C ASN A 103 13.90 -8.78 -15.67
N SER A 104 13.03 -7.90 -15.16
CA SER A 104 12.97 -6.51 -15.59
C SER A 104 14.09 -5.67 -14.95
N ASN A 105 14.82 -4.90 -15.77
CA ASN A 105 15.98 -4.11 -15.33
C ASN A 105 15.67 -3.09 -14.21
N PHE A 106 14.40 -2.73 -14.02
CA PHE A 106 14.00 -1.67 -13.09
C PHE A 106 14.00 -2.11 -11.62
N GLU A 107 13.44 -3.29 -11.34
CA GLU A 107 13.34 -3.80 -9.96
C GLU A 107 14.73 -4.11 -9.38
N ARG A 108 15.62 -4.64 -10.22
CA ARG A 108 17.02 -4.94 -9.86
C ARG A 108 17.78 -3.71 -9.35
N LEU A 109 17.61 -2.55 -10.00
CA LEU A 109 18.28 -1.32 -9.60
C LEU A 109 17.81 -0.80 -8.23
N ILE A 110 16.52 -0.97 -7.91
CA ILE A 110 15.94 -0.57 -6.62
C ILE A 110 16.44 -1.51 -5.51
N ASP A 111 16.49 -2.81 -5.80
CA ASP A 111 16.99 -3.81 -4.85
C ASP A 111 18.48 -3.62 -4.55
N GLU A 112 19.32 -3.37 -5.57
CA GLU A 112 20.75 -3.08 -5.40
C GLU A 112 20.99 -1.82 -4.54
N ALA A 113 20.21 -0.76 -4.75
CA ALA A 113 20.31 0.46 -3.94
C ALA A 113 19.95 0.21 -2.46
N HIS A 114 19.01 -0.69 -2.20
CA HIS A 114 18.57 -0.99 -0.85
C HIS A 114 19.41 -2.04 -0.11
N ALA A 115 19.86 -3.08 -0.80
CA ALA A 115 20.72 -4.11 -0.21
C ALA A 115 22.00 -3.47 0.36
N ASN A 116 22.56 -2.50 -0.37
CA ASN A 116 23.75 -1.77 0.02
C ASN A 116 23.53 -0.74 1.16
N SER A 117 22.29 -0.31 1.41
CA SER A 117 22.00 0.72 2.43
C SER A 117 21.43 0.17 3.74
N LEU A 118 20.69 -0.95 3.69
CA LEU A 118 19.94 -1.43 4.85
C LEU A 118 20.24 -2.89 5.23
N GLY A 119 21.05 -3.61 4.45
CA GLY A 119 21.32 -5.05 4.67
C GLY A 119 20.04 -5.89 4.71
N ALA A 120 18.96 -5.40 4.11
CA ALA A 120 17.65 -6.02 4.12
C ALA A 120 17.46 -6.84 2.85
N ASP A 121 16.87 -8.02 3.00
CA ASP A 121 16.51 -8.87 1.86
C ASP A 121 15.65 -8.11 0.84
N ASN A 122 15.78 -8.50 -0.42
CA ASN A 122 15.00 -7.94 -1.52
C ASN A 122 13.51 -8.27 -1.36
N ILE A 123 12.64 -7.37 -1.83
CA ILE A 123 11.18 -7.57 -1.69
C ILE A 123 10.71 -8.77 -2.53
N LEU A 124 11.35 -9.01 -3.67
CA LEU A 124 11.02 -10.11 -4.58
C LEU A 124 11.50 -11.49 -4.08
N GLY A 125 12.56 -11.56 -3.26
CA GLY A 125 13.15 -12.82 -2.85
C GLY A 125 13.65 -13.70 -4.00
N SER A 126 13.50 -15.00 -3.80
CA SER A 126 13.72 -16.06 -4.78
C SER A 126 12.43 -16.85 -4.96
N PRO A 127 11.51 -16.41 -5.85
CA PRO A 127 10.20 -17.03 -6.04
C PRO A 127 10.29 -18.54 -6.30
N GLU A 128 11.34 -18.99 -6.98
CA GLU A 128 11.63 -20.40 -7.27
C GLU A 128 11.92 -21.27 -6.03
N ARG A 129 12.22 -20.64 -4.89
CA ARG A 129 12.50 -21.32 -3.60
C ARG A 129 11.33 -21.27 -2.62
N ILE A 130 10.27 -20.54 -2.95
CA ILE A 130 9.09 -20.41 -2.09
C ILE A 130 8.17 -21.59 -2.37
N ALA A 131 7.73 -22.30 -1.32
CA ALA A 131 6.71 -23.33 -1.43
C ALA A 131 5.33 -22.79 -1.02
N ILE A 132 4.25 -23.49 -1.41
CA ILE A 132 2.88 -23.14 -0.96
C ILE A 132 2.78 -23.08 0.56
N GLY A 133 3.44 -24.03 1.26
CA GLY A 133 3.48 -24.05 2.72
C GLY A 133 4.03 -22.76 3.33
N ASP A 134 5.07 -22.18 2.72
CA ASP A 134 5.66 -20.92 3.17
C ASP A 134 4.68 -19.76 3.06
N LEU A 135 3.92 -19.70 1.95
CA LEU A 135 2.90 -18.67 1.74
C LEU A 135 1.74 -18.81 2.75
N VAL A 136 1.31 -20.04 3.02
CA VAL A 136 0.27 -20.32 4.02
C VAL A 136 0.74 -19.90 5.41
N ASP A 137 1.98 -20.22 5.79
CA ASP A 137 2.52 -19.88 7.10
C ASP A 137 2.78 -18.37 7.24
N PHE A 138 3.23 -17.72 6.16
CA PHE A 138 3.34 -16.27 6.10
C PHE A 138 1.96 -15.60 6.26
N HIS A 139 0.95 -16.07 5.53
CA HIS A 139 -0.42 -15.55 5.62
C HIS A 139 -0.97 -15.68 7.04
N LYS A 140 -0.90 -16.87 7.65
CA LYS A 140 -1.37 -17.11 9.03
C LYS A 140 -0.70 -16.19 10.05
N ALA A 141 0.58 -15.87 9.84
CA ALA A 141 1.34 -15.03 10.75
C ALA A 141 1.05 -13.54 10.64
N HIS A 142 0.83 -13.04 9.43
CA HIS A 142 0.78 -11.61 9.14
C HIS A 142 -0.62 -11.10 8.80
N TYR A 143 -1.45 -11.93 8.17
CA TYR A 143 -2.80 -11.57 7.72
C TYR A 143 -3.84 -11.80 8.82
N ILE A 144 -3.53 -11.25 9.99
CA ILE A 144 -4.37 -11.29 11.17
C ILE A 144 -5.08 -9.94 11.39
N PRO A 145 -6.33 -9.92 11.88
CA PRO A 145 -7.14 -8.70 11.96
C PRO A 145 -6.46 -7.50 12.61
N LYS A 146 -5.62 -7.69 13.64
CA LYS A 146 -4.90 -6.60 14.32
C LYS A 146 -3.91 -5.85 13.42
N ASN A 147 -3.42 -6.50 12.36
CA ASN A 147 -2.46 -5.94 11.39
C ASN A 147 -3.14 -5.22 10.22
N PHE A 148 -4.47 -5.23 10.17
CA PHE A 148 -5.22 -4.66 9.06
C PHE A 148 -5.61 -3.20 9.31
N ILE A 149 -5.54 -2.42 8.25
CA ILE A 149 -6.18 -1.12 8.11
C ILE A 149 -7.04 -1.16 6.86
N PHE A 150 -8.34 -0.91 6.98
CA PHE A 150 -9.22 -0.76 5.83
C PHE A 150 -9.66 0.69 5.70
N HIS A 151 -9.58 1.22 4.50
CA HIS A 151 -10.15 2.50 4.12
C HIS A 151 -11.26 2.28 3.09
N VAL A 152 -12.48 2.66 3.43
CA VAL A 152 -13.68 2.49 2.59
C VAL A 152 -14.25 3.84 2.17
N THR A 153 -14.38 4.05 0.87
CA THR A 153 -15.06 5.21 0.30
C THR A 153 -16.25 4.73 -0.53
N GLY A 154 -17.40 5.38 -0.42
CA GLY A 154 -18.61 5.04 -1.19
C GLY A 154 -19.91 5.41 -0.48
N PRO A 155 -21.06 4.91 -0.97
CA PRO A 155 -22.38 5.38 -0.53
C PRO A 155 -22.77 4.88 0.88
N GLN A 156 -22.02 3.93 1.43
CA GLN A 156 -22.33 3.31 2.70
C GLN A 156 -21.99 4.22 3.89
N SER A 157 -22.86 4.22 4.91
CA SER A 157 -22.55 4.88 6.18
C SER A 157 -21.48 4.11 6.95
N HIS A 158 -20.69 4.81 7.77
CA HIS A 158 -19.69 4.18 8.64
C HIS A 158 -20.29 3.07 9.52
N GLN A 159 -21.50 3.24 10.07
CA GLN A 159 -22.13 2.18 10.85
C GLN A 159 -22.39 0.91 10.04
N ARG A 160 -22.79 1.04 8.77
CA ARG A 160 -22.97 -0.11 7.87
C ARG A 160 -21.63 -0.78 7.57
N VAL A 161 -20.59 0.01 7.29
CA VAL A 161 -19.22 -0.49 7.09
C VAL A 161 -18.75 -1.32 8.29
N LEU A 162 -18.91 -0.79 9.51
CA LEU A 162 -18.52 -1.49 10.74
C LEU A 162 -19.31 -2.79 10.94
N LYS A 163 -20.62 -2.80 10.62
CA LYS A 163 -21.46 -4.01 10.70
C LYS A 163 -20.95 -5.12 9.80
N GLU A 164 -20.58 -4.79 8.55
CA GLU A 164 -20.02 -5.75 7.61
C GLU A 164 -18.68 -6.31 8.09
N PHE A 165 -17.74 -5.44 8.50
CA PHE A 165 -16.44 -5.92 9.01
C PHE A 165 -16.59 -6.79 10.26
N LYS A 166 -17.50 -6.43 11.19
CA LYS A 166 -17.76 -7.22 12.40
C LYS A 166 -18.25 -8.63 12.05
N LYS A 167 -19.14 -8.74 11.06
CA LYS A 167 -19.68 -10.03 10.57
C LYS A 167 -18.60 -10.88 9.91
N HIS A 168 -17.78 -10.30 9.04
CA HIS A 168 -16.87 -11.05 8.17
C HIS A 168 -15.50 -11.35 8.80
N LEU A 169 -15.04 -10.54 9.76
CA LEU A 169 -13.79 -10.78 10.48
C LEU A 169 -14.00 -11.37 11.88
N ASN A 170 -15.24 -11.78 12.21
CA ASN A 170 -15.63 -12.31 13.53
C ASN A 170 -15.11 -11.45 14.70
N LEU A 171 -15.28 -10.13 14.59
CA LEU A 171 -14.67 -9.19 15.53
C LEU A 171 -15.52 -9.10 16.81
N GLY A 172 -14.83 -9.10 17.96
CA GLY A 172 -15.42 -8.89 19.27
C GLY A 172 -15.93 -7.46 19.52
N ARG A 173 -15.93 -7.03 20.78
CA ARG A 173 -16.40 -5.68 21.17
C ARG A 173 -15.53 -4.58 20.55
N THR A 174 -16.16 -3.51 20.09
CA THR A 174 -15.52 -2.28 19.61
C THR A 174 -14.99 -1.45 20.79
N THR A 175 -13.75 -0.95 20.71
CA THR A 175 -13.16 -0.15 21.81
C THR A 175 -13.64 1.28 21.81
N ARG A 176 -13.57 1.94 20.65
CA ARG A 176 -13.75 3.39 20.54
C ARG A 176 -13.90 3.78 19.07
N THR A 177 -14.99 4.46 18.75
CA THR A 177 -15.11 5.20 17.49
C THR A 177 -14.68 6.63 17.75
N ILE A 178 -13.63 7.09 17.07
CA ILE A 178 -13.18 8.47 17.14
C ILE A 178 -13.77 9.18 15.92
N ARG A 179 -14.66 10.15 16.16
CA ARG A 179 -15.13 11.03 15.10
C ARG A 179 -14.10 12.15 14.92
N HIS A 180 -13.27 12.05 13.90
CA HIS A 180 -12.52 13.20 13.42
C HIS A 180 -13.32 13.88 12.33
N THR A 181 -13.87 15.06 12.63
CA THR A 181 -14.43 15.92 11.60
C THR A 181 -13.26 16.60 10.90
N PHE A 182 -12.74 15.99 9.84
CA PHE A 182 -11.79 16.68 8.99
C PHE A 182 -12.55 17.78 8.26
N VAL A 183 -12.36 19.03 8.66
CA VAL A 183 -12.84 20.20 7.92
C VAL A 183 -11.77 20.51 6.87
N PRO A 184 -12.02 20.32 5.57
CA PRO A 184 -11.11 20.71 4.53
C PRO A 184 -11.21 22.23 4.32
N SER A 185 -10.86 23.02 5.33
CA SER A 185 -10.60 24.45 5.18
C SER A 185 -9.13 24.61 4.79
N ILE A 186 -8.91 24.61 3.47
CA ILE A 186 -7.83 25.25 2.69
C ILE A 186 -6.49 25.49 3.42
N ASN A 187 -5.44 24.83 2.91
CA ASN A 187 -4.02 25.05 3.23
C ASN A 187 -3.57 24.77 4.67
N LEU A 188 -3.41 23.50 4.98
CA LEU A 188 -2.35 23.04 5.88
C LEU A 188 -1.64 21.86 5.22
N MET A 189 -0.47 22.18 4.65
CA MET A 189 0.63 21.25 4.48
C MET A 189 0.78 20.39 5.74
N ILE A 190 0.76 19.08 5.55
CA ILE A 190 1.58 18.10 6.28
C ILE A 190 1.65 18.31 7.80
N LYS A 191 0.71 17.67 8.51
CA LYS A 191 0.75 17.14 9.90
C LYS A 191 -0.71 16.98 10.32
N ASP A 192 -1.36 15.81 10.37
CA ASP A 192 -0.87 14.50 10.75
C ASP A 192 -1.56 13.39 9.92
N THR A 193 -0.70 12.64 9.23
CA THR A 193 -0.84 11.29 8.66
C THR A 193 -2.10 10.96 7.85
N CYS A 194 -2.22 11.60 6.68
CA CYS A 194 -2.48 10.84 5.47
C CYS A 194 -1.12 10.31 4.99
N ASP A 195 -0.92 9.00 5.02
CA ASP A 195 0.33 8.38 4.58
C ASP A 195 0.53 8.57 3.06
N PHE A 196 1.17 9.68 2.71
CA PHE A 196 2.09 9.71 1.58
C PHE A 196 3.28 8.82 1.95
N PHE A 197 3.61 7.86 1.10
CA PHE A 197 4.82 7.07 1.28
C PHE A 197 6.03 7.93 0.87
N VAL A 198 6.81 8.37 1.86
CA VAL A 198 8.16 8.91 1.68
C VAL A 198 9.12 7.78 2.01
N GLY A 199 9.83 7.25 1.00
CA GLY A 199 10.97 6.39 1.25
C GLY A 199 12.20 7.26 1.49
N SER A 200 12.96 7.04 2.55
CA SER A 200 14.31 7.63 2.68
C SER A 200 15.34 6.59 2.24
N LEU A 201 16.19 6.94 1.28
CA LEU A 201 17.35 6.15 0.91
C LEU A 201 18.55 6.83 1.59
N ARG A 202 19.11 6.21 2.64
CA ARG A 202 20.34 6.68 3.25
C ARG A 202 21.52 5.99 2.59
N LYS A 203 22.31 6.75 1.82
CA LYS A 203 23.69 6.35 1.56
C LYS A 203 24.51 6.90 2.73
N LEU A 204 25.44 6.11 3.26
CA LEU A 204 26.44 6.61 4.22
C LEU A 204 27.09 7.85 3.58
N ASN A 205 26.70 9.03 4.08
CA ASN A 205 27.15 10.40 3.75
C ASN A 205 26.22 11.33 2.93
N GLU A 206 25.06 10.91 2.43
CA GLU A 206 24.08 11.84 1.80
C GLU A 206 22.63 11.41 2.05
N ASP A 207 21.79 12.36 2.48
CA ASP A 207 20.36 12.15 2.75
C ASP A 207 19.52 12.34 1.46
N PHE A 208 18.81 11.29 1.03
CA PHE A 208 17.83 11.37 -0.08
C PHE A 208 16.41 11.05 0.40
N ALA A 209 15.44 11.85 -0.07
CA ALA A 209 14.01 11.59 0.10
C ALA A 209 13.34 11.25 -1.24
N TYR A 210 12.53 10.19 -1.25
CA TYR A 210 11.77 9.66 -2.39
C TYR A 210 10.27 9.86 -2.19
N ILE A 211 9.58 10.42 -3.19
CA ILE A 211 8.12 10.57 -3.20
C ILE A 211 7.56 9.92 -4.47
N ARG A 212 6.61 8.97 -4.30
CA ARG A 212 5.86 8.34 -5.40
C ARG A 212 4.46 8.94 -5.50
N SER A 213 4.14 9.53 -6.66
CA SER A 213 2.77 9.93 -7.02
C SER A 213 2.15 8.92 -7.98
N VAL A 214 0.89 8.56 -7.78
CA VAL A 214 0.08 7.77 -8.71
C VAL A 214 -1.19 8.58 -9.02
N GLY A 215 -1.30 9.15 -10.24
CA GLY A 215 -2.47 9.95 -10.61
C GLY A 215 -2.55 10.31 -12.10
N HIS A 216 -3.79 10.35 -12.61
CA HIS A 216 -4.26 10.42 -14.00
C HIS A 216 -3.59 11.43 -14.95
N LYS A 217 -3.58 11.03 -16.23
CA LYS A 217 -3.10 11.73 -17.43
C LYS A 217 -3.71 13.14 -17.60
N ASP A 218 -2.82 14.09 -17.88
CA ASP A 218 -3.00 15.31 -18.68
C ASP A 218 -3.40 16.65 -18.05
N ILE A 219 -4.12 16.74 -16.91
CA ILE A 219 -4.52 18.08 -16.38
C ILE A 219 -3.78 18.49 -15.10
N ARG A 220 -3.12 17.57 -14.38
CA ARG A 220 -2.45 17.90 -13.10
C ARG A 220 -0.95 18.12 -13.19
N PHE A 221 -0.32 17.85 -14.34
CA PHE A 221 1.14 17.95 -14.44
C PHE A 221 1.63 19.39 -14.32
N MET A 222 0.97 20.36 -14.98
CA MET A 222 1.34 21.77 -14.88
C MET A 222 1.09 22.34 -13.48
N SER A 223 0.01 21.91 -12.80
CA SER A 223 -0.25 22.27 -11.40
C SER A 223 0.78 21.66 -10.44
N PHE A 224 1.23 20.43 -10.72
CA PHE A 224 2.28 19.75 -9.97
C PHE A 224 3.64 20.42 -10.17
N LEU A 225 4.02 20.75 -11.40
CA LEU A 225 5.24 21.51 -11.68
C LEU A 225 5.23 22.90 -11.03
N ARG A 226 4.08 23.58 -11.02
CA ARG A 226 3.93 24.87 -10.35
C ARG A 226 4.09 24.72 -8.83
N TYR A 227 3.46 23.71 -8.24
CA TYR A 227 3.66 23.35 -6.82
C TYR A 227 5.13 23.06 -6.50
N LEU A 228 5.84 22.31 -7.35
CA LEU A 228 7.26 22.02 -7.15
C LEU A 228 8.15 23.25 -7.29
N ASN A 229 7.81 24.19 -8.18
CA ASN A 229 8.52 25.45 -8.31
C ASN A 229 8.32 26.36 -7.09
N ASP A 230 7.12 26.38 -6.52
CA ASP A 230 6.83 27.11 -5.29
C ASP A 230 7.52 26.46 -4.09
N LEU A 231 7.55 25.13 -4.03
CA LEU A 231 8.30 24.36 -3.03
C LEU A 231 9.81 24.60 -3.14
N LYS A 232 10.36 24.69 -4.36
CA LYS A 232 11.77 25.03 -4.63
C LYS A 232 12.15 26.39 -4.05
N LYS A 233 11.27 27.39 -4.21
CA LYS A 233 11.49 28.73 -3.66
C LYS A 233 11.44 28.75 -2.13
N GLN A 234 10.64 27.88 -1.51
CA GLN A 234 10.53 27.77 -0.05
C GLN A 234 11.69 26.99 0.60
N LEU A 235 12.39 26.15 -0.16
CA LEU A 235 13.44 25.25 0.33
C LEU A 235 14.86 25.76 0.01
N GLU A 236 15.06 27.09 0.07
CA GLU A 236 16.31 27.80 -0.27
C GLU A 236 17.59 26.96 -0.01
N GLY A 237 18.23 26.49 -1.09
CA GLY A 237 19.50 25.77 -1.05
C GLY A 237 19.44 24.27 -1.39
N MET A 238 18.27 23.64 -1.51
CA MET A 238 18.19 22.22 -1.89
C MET A 238 18.14 22.01 -3.41
N VAL A 239 18.91 21.04 -3.93
CA VAL A 239 18.83 20.60 -5.32
C VAL A 239 17.63 19.67 -5.47
N ILE A 240 16.66 20.11 -6.29
CA ILE A 240 15.49 19.31 -6.64
C ILE A 240 15.71 18.72 -8.03
N SER A 241 15.95 17.41 -8.08
CA SER A 241 16.01 16.66 -9.33
C SER A 241 14.68 15.96 -9.57
N VAL A 242 13.99 16.36 -10.64
CA VAL A 242 12.71 15.78 -11.04
C VAL A 242 12.95 14.84 -12.22
N LEU A 243 12.84 13.53 -11.98
CA LEU A 243 12.87 12.52 -13.03
C LEU A 243 11.44 12.24 -13.48
N TYR A 244 11.08 12.77 -14.65
CA TYR A 244 9.76 12.58 -15.25
C TYR A 244 9.80 11.47 -16.30
N PHE A 245 8.87 10.51 -16.18
CA PHE A 245 8.76 9.40 -17.14
C PHE A 245 7.46 9.55 -17.96
N PRO A 246 7.54 9.99 -19.23
CA PRO A 246 6.37 10.37 -20.03
C PRO A 246 5.43 9.20 -20.34
N TYR A 247 5.91 7.95 -20.30
CA TYR A 247 5.11 6.77 -20.65
C TYR A 247 4.30 6.17 -19.49
N ALA A 248 4.56 6.58 -18.25
CA ALA A 248 3.95 5.96 -17.07
C ALA A 248 3.04 6.88 -16.24
N SER A 249 2.90 8.17 -16.61
CA SER A 249 2.22 9.18 -15.77
C SER A 249 2.78 9.22 -14.34
N LYS A 250 4.09 8.98 -14.20
CA LYS A 250 4.79 8.88 -12.91
C LYS A 250 5.97 9.84 -12.93
N GLY A 251 6.06 10.68 -11.89
CA GLY A 251 7.22 11.50 -11.60
C GLY A 251 7.92 10.97 -10.35
N VAL A 252 9.24 11.02 -10.37
CA VAL A 252 10.10 10.78 -9.21
C VAL A 252 10.68 12.13 -8.79
N LEU A 253 10.51 12.46 -7.51
CA LEU A 253 11.18 13.60 -6.88
C LEU A 253 12.31 13.09 -6.03
N CYS A 254 13.51 13.59 -6.32
CA CYS A 254 14.69 13.40 -5.50
C CYS A 254 15.10 14.76 -4.93
N PHE A 255 15.36 14.78 -3.63
CA PHE A 255 15.96 15.93 -2.94
C PHE A 255 17.37 15.54 -2.51
N SER A 256 18.35 16.42 -2.75
CA SER A 256 19.63 16.40 -2.03
C SER A 256 19.82 17.73 -1.32
N LYS A 257 20.49 17.69 -0.16
CA LYS A 257 21.18 18.87 0.35
C LYS A 257 22.43 19.15 -0.50
#